data_AF-A0A6L3A1U1-F1
#
_entry.id   AF-A0A6L3A1U1-F1
#
_cell.length_a   1.000
_cell.length_b   1.000
_cell.length_c   1.000
_cell.angle_alpha   90.00
_cell.angle_beta   90.00
_cell.angle_gamma   90.00
#
_symmetry.space_group_name_H-M   'P 1'
#
loop_
_entity.id
_entity.type
_entity.pdbx_description
1 polymer ?
#
loop_
_entity_poly.entity_id
_entity_poly.type
_entity_poly.pdbx_seq_one_letter_code
_entity_poly.pdbx_strand_id
1 'polypeptide(L)'
;MTALPEARLARVGVLEGRRVAFLARHGRGHSLLPAELPQRANFWALKSLGVERVLAVSAVGSLVDDYHPGDMAVPAQLIDRTAGQRPPTFFGNGVVAHIAMADPFCDSMRAAVAAAAHHAGATVREGATYVVIEGPAFGTRAESHLYRSWGAHIVGMTALPEARLARVGVLEGRRVAFLETGRAAVRRLLRELPSGGCACHTALDAALVTPTEAIGDAARQRLGPILARRLAVRL
;
A
#
# COMPACT_ATOMS: atom_id res chain seq x y z
N MET A 1 -28.06 -1.07 -3.41
CA MET A 1 -27.01 -0.23 -2.80
C MET A 1 -26.48 -0.94 -1.56
N THR A 2 -25.48 -1.80 -1.70
CA THR A 2 -24.75 -2.32 -0.52
C THR A 2 -23.72 -1.27 -0.15
N ALA A 3 -23.95 -0.55 0.95
CA ALA A 3 -22.98 0.38 1.50
C ALA A 3 -21.63 -0.32 1.62
N LEU A 4 -20.55 0.34 1.16
CA LEU A 4 -19.21 -0.12 1.51
C LEU A 4 -19.15 -0.12 3.04
N PRO A 5 -18.72 -1.23 3.70
CA PRO A 5 -18.62 -1.27 5.15
C PRO A 5 -17.82 -0.06 5.62
N GLU A 6 -18.38 0.65 6.61
CA GLU A 6 -17.95 1.98 7.04
C GLU A 6 -16.42 2.05 7.17
N ALA A 7 -15.79 2.85 6.30
CA ALA A 7 -14.38 3.17 6.45
C ALA A 7 -14.20 3.85 7.82
N ARG A 8 -13.51 3.20 8.75
CA ARG A 8 -13.21 3.80 10.06
C ARG A 8 -12.30 5.00 9.84
N LEU A 9 -12.83 6.18 10.14
CA LEU A 9 -12.29 7.51 9.83
C LEU A 9 -10.77 7.60 10.06
N ALA A 10 -10.04 7.94 8.99
CA ALA A 10 -8.64 8.34 9.11
C ALA A 10 -8.56 9.59 10.00
N ARG A 11 -7.58 9.62 10.92
CA ARG A 11 -7.28 10.85 11.68
C ARG A 11 -6.48 11.78 10.80
N VAL A 12 -7.00 12.97 10.55
CA VAL A 12 -6.32 13.99 9.76
C VAL A 12 -5.67 15.01 10.70
N GLY A 13 -4.43 15.40 10.42
CA GLY A 13 -3.71 16.39 11.20
C GLY A 13 -2.51 16.96 10.43
N VAL A 14 -1.71 17.77 11.12
CA VAL A 14 -0.45 18.31 10.59
C VAL A 14 0.71 17.71 11.38
N LEU A 15 1.72 17.20 10.68
CA LEU A 15 2.95 16.67 11.26
C LEU A 15 4.12 17.16 10.42
N GLU A 16 5.14 17.77 11.04
CA GLU A 16 6.31 18.35 10.35
C GLU A 16 5.91 19.33 9.22
N GLY A 17 4.87 20.14 9.46
CA GLY A 17 4.34 21.09 8.47
C GLY A 17 3.61 20.46 7.28
N ARG A 18 3.39 19.14 7.28
CA ARG A 18 2.65 18.41 6.24
C ARG A 18 1.29 17.94 6.76
N ARG A 19 0.26 18.06 5.92
CA ARG A 19 -1.05 17.46 6.21
C ARG A 19 -0.96 15.94 6.04
N VAL A 20 -1.34 15.18 7.06
CA VAL A 20 -1.24 13.72 7.11
C VAL A 20 -2.60 13.12 7.48
N ALA A 21 -2.96 12.02 6.83
CA ALA A 21 -4.05 11.14 7.23
C ALA A 21 -3.47 9.83 7.80
N PHE A 22 -3.81 9.50 9.04
CA PHE A 22 -3.41 8.27 9.69
C PHE A 22 -4.57 7.28 9.76
N LEU A 23 -4.33 6.06 9.28
CA LEU A 23 -5.29 4.96 9.30
C LEU A 23 -4.65 3.74 9.99
N ALA A 24 -5.26 3.29 11.09
CA ALA A 24 -4.86 2.07 11.76
C ALA A 24 -5.47 0.86 11.02
N ARG A 25 -4.64 0.13 10.27
CA ARG A 25 -5.07 -0.99 9.41
C ARG A 25 -6.02 -1.95 10.13
N HIS A 26 -5.61 -2.47 11.28
CA HIS A 26 -6.35 -3.47 12.07
C HIS A 26 -7.38 -2.87 13.04
N GLY A 27 -7.76 -1.60 12.85
CA GLY A 27 -8.65 -0.89 13.76
C GLY A 27 -8.01 -0.53 15.11
N ARG A 28 -8.76 0.20 15.95
CA ARG A 28 -8.35 0.48 17.34
C ARG A 28 -8.37 -0.82 18.12
N GLY A 29 -7.32 -1.07 18.90
CA GLY A 29 -7.18 -2.32 19.66
C GLY A 29 -6.77 -3.54 18.81
N HIS A 30 -6.41 -3.36 17.53
CA HIS A 30 -5.94 -4.46 16.67
C HIS A 30 -6.97 -5.60 16.52
N SER A 31 -8.24 -5.25 16.35
CA SER A 31 -9.38 -6.16 16.43
C SER A 31 -9.76 -6.84 15.10
N LEU A 32 -9.03 -6.61 14.01
CA LEU A 32 -9.34 -7.16 12.69
C LEU A 32 -8.22 -8.06 12.21
N LEU A 33 -8.57 -9.26 11.75
CA LEU A 33 -7.65 -10.13 11.04
C LEU A 33 -7.30 -9.56 9.65
N PRO A 34 -6.17 -9.96 9.04
CA PRO A 34 -5.78 -9.51 7.70
C PRO A 34 -6.86 -9.72 6.63
N ALA A 35 -7.58 -10.84 6.66
CA ALA A 35 -8.65 -11.15 5.71
C ALA A 35 -9.90 -10.27 5.89
N GLU A 36 -10.13 -9.73 7.09
CA GLU A 36 -11.29 -8.90 7.43
C GLU A 36 -11.07 -7.41 7.12
N LEU A 37 -9.85 -7.05 6.71
CA LEU A 37 -9.49 -5.66 6.48
C LEU A 37 -10.32 -5.07 5.32
N PRO A 38 -11.04 -3.94 5.54
CA PRO A 38 -11.83 -3.29 4.50
C PRO A 38 -10.92 -2.44 3.58
N GLN A 39 -9.89 -3.04 2.99
CA GLN A 39 -8.81 -2.33 2.29
C GLN A 39 -9.33 -1.44 1.16
N ARG A 40 -10.34 -1.89 0.40
CA ARG A 40 -10.98 -1.07 -0.63
C ARG A 40 -11.61 0.19 -0.04
N ALA A 41 -12.31 0.08 1.09
CA ALA A 41 -12.91 1.23 1.76
C ALA A 41 -11.84 2.17 2.35
N ASN A 42 -10.80 1.61 2.96
CA ASN A 42 -9.66 2.37 3.49
C ASN A 42 -9.00 3.23 2.40
N PHE A 43 -8.68 2.63 1.25
CA PHE A 43 -8.02 3.34 0.16
C PHE A 43 -8.97 4.29 -0.58
N TRP A 44 -10.27 3.98 -0.65
CA TRP A 44 -11.27 4.93 -1.11
C TRP A 44 -11.21 6.19 -0.24
N ALA A 45 -11.29 6.04 1.09
CA ALA A 45 -11.30 7.15 2.04
C ALA A 45 -10.04 8.02 1.91
N LEU A 46 -8.87 7.40 1.79
CA LEU A 46 -7.60 8.12 1.57
C LEU A 46 -7.62 8.91 0.26
N LYS A 47 -8.02 8.31 -0.86
CA LYS A 47 -8.11 9.00 -2.16
C LYS A 47 -9.07 10.17 -2.11
N SER A 48 -10.19 10.00 -1.40
CA SER A 48 -11.19 11.04 -1.28
C SER A 48 -10.80 12.20 -0.38
N LEU A 49 -9.85 11.99 0.53
CA LEU A 49 -9.17 13.05 1.27
C LEU A 49 -8.09 13.77 0.44
N GLY A 50 -7.88 13.36 -0.81
CA GLY A 50 -6.83 13.91 -1.69
C GLY A 50 -5.43 13.37 -1.38
N VAL A 51 -5.32 12.23 -0.70
CA VAL A 51 -4.02 11.63 -0.38
C VAL A 51 -3.33 11.15 -1.65
N GLU A 52 -2.14 11.70 -1.92
CA GLU A 52 -1.36 11.33 -3.12
C GLU A 52 -0.21 10.35 -2.85
N ARG A 53 0.23 10.25 -1.60
CA ARG A 53 1.31 9.36 -1.15
C ARG A 53 0.85 8.69 0.13
N VAL A 54 1.20 7.43 0.29
CA VAL A 54 0.96 6.71 1.55
C VAL A 54 2.16 5.87 1.84
N LEU A 55 2.43 5.81 3.13
CA LEU A 55 3.38 4.93 3.76
C LEU A 55 2.58 3.91 4.58
N ALA A 56 2.52 2.67 4.11
CA ALA A 56 2.03 1.55 4.90
C ALA A 56 3.15 1.05 5.81
N VAL A 57 2.80 0.65 7.03
CA VAL A 57 3.71 -0.05 7.95
C VAL A 57 2.98 -1.30 8.46
N SER A 58 3.55 -2.49 8.28
CA SER A 58 2.99 -3.82 8.56
C SER A 58 3.89 -4.53 9.60
N ALA A 59 3.91 -5.85 9.81
CA ALA A 59 4.87 -6.54 10.71
C ALA A 59 5.43 -7.82 10.06
N VAL A 60 6.76 -8.07 10.05
CA VAL A 60 7.48 -9.03 9.14
C VAL A 60 7.91 -10.34 9.76
N GLY A 61 7.76 -11.43 9.01
CA GLY A 61 8.68 -12.57 9.11
C GLY A 61 9.78 -12.45 8.06
N SER A 62 11.02 -12.67 8.46
CA SER A 62 12.14 -12.89 7.54
C SER A 62 12.08 -14.30 6.95
N LEU A 63 12.45 -14.44 5.69
CA LEU A 63 12.67 -15.72 5.03
C LEU A 63 14.14 -15.96 4.71
N VAL A 64 15.05 -15.02 4.93
CA VAL A 64 16.48 -15.15 4.60
C VAL A 64 17.33 -14.81 5.81
N ASP A 65 18.49 -15.45 5.92
CA ASP A 65 19.26 -15.43 7.17
C ASP A 65 19.95 -14.08 7.42
N ASP A 66 20.27 -13.35 6.34
CA ASP A 66 20.87 -12.02 6.41
C ASP A 66 19.90 -10.91 6.89
N TYR A 67 18.61 -11.21 7.03
CA TYR A 67 17.58 -10.27 7.48
C TYR A 67 17.23 -10.58 8.93
N HIS A 68 17.72 -9.74 9.83
CA HIS A 68 17.66 -9.99 11.27
C HIS A 68 16.43 -9.31 11.91
N PRO A 69 15.91 -9.84 13.03
CA PRO A 69 14.91 -9.14 13.81
C PRO A 69 15.39 -7.73 14.18
N GLY A 70 14.57 -6.72 13.86
CA GLY A 70 14.90 -5.30 14.06
C GLY A 70 15.39 -4.58 12.80
N ASP A 71 15.83 -5.31 11.78
CA ASP A 71 16.10 -4.73 10.47
C ASP A 71 14.81 -4.16 9.85
N MET A 72 14.94 -3.06 9.11
CA MET A 72 13.86 -2.51 8.29
C MET A 72 13.99 -3.02 6.87
N ALA A 73 12.94 -3.60 6.30
CA ALA A 73 12.92 -3.96 4.88
C ALA A 73 12.13 -2.93 4.06
N VAL A 74 12.70 -2.47 2.95
CA VAL A 74 12.05 -1.63 1.94
C VAL A 74 11.87 -2.47 0.67
N PRO A 75 10.71 -3.12 0.49
CA PRO A 75 10.52 -4.07 -0.60
C PRO A 75 10.48 -3.36 -1.96
N ALA A 76 10.92 -4.08 -3.00
CA ALA A 76 10.78 -3.69 -4.40
C ALA A 76 9.70 -4.50 -5.12
N GLN A 77 9.44 -5.72 -4.67
CA GLN A 77 8.64 -6.70 -5.39
C GLN A 77 7.66 -7.42 -4.46
N LEU A 78 6.61 -7.98 -5.06
CA LEU A 78 5.54 -8.69 -4.37
C LEU A 78 5.29 -10.05 -5.01
N ILE A 79 4.96 -11.05 -4.18
CA ILE A 79 4.40 -12.32 -4.61
C ILE A 79 3.03 -12.47 -3.94
N ASP A 80 1.99 -12.73 -4.73
CA ASP A 80 0.61 -12.88 -4.23
C ASP A 80 0.31 -14.35 -3.92
N ARG A 81 0.11 -14.66 -2.64
CA ARG A 81 -0.38 -15.94 -2.12
C ARG A 81 -1.65 -15.75 -1.29
N THR A 82 -2.38 -14.67 -1.56
CA THR A 82 -3.69 -14.41 -0.98
C THR A 82 -4.76 -15.27 -1.68
N ALA A 83 -5.85 -15.56 -0.99
CA ALA A 83 -6.91 -16.46 -1.46
C ALA A 83 -8.04 -15.74 -2.23
N GLY A 84 -7.87 -14.46 -2.56
CA GLY A 84 -8.83 -13.70 -3.37
C GLY A 84 -10.09 -13.22 -2.63
N GLN A 85 -10.21 -13.45 -1.32
CA GLN A 85 -11.34 -12.98 -0.50
C GLN A 85 -11.41 -11.46 -0.42
N ARG A 86 -10.26 -10.79 -0.54
CA ARG A 86 -10.11 -9.34 -0.49
C ARG A 86 -10.19 -8.76 -1.90
N PRO A 87 -11.17 -7.90 -2.21
CA PRO A 87 -11.34 -7.34 -3.56
C PRO A 87 -10.09 -6.58 -4.01
N PRO A 88 -9.39 -7.01 -5.08
CA PRO A 88 -8.09 -6.47 -5.44
C PRO A 88 -8.14 -5.20 -6.31
N THR A 89 -9.35 -4.69 -6.59
CA THR A 89 -9.56 -3.59 -7.53
C THR A 89 -10.79 -2.75 -7.16
N PHE A 90 -10.80 -1.50 -7.61
CA PHE A 90 -11.98 -0.63 -7.63
C PHE A 90 -12.81 -0.79 -8.90
N PHE A 91 -12.18 -1.27 -9.97
CA PHE A 91 -12.76 -1.40 -11.30
C PHE A 91 -13.65 -2.66 -11.40
N GLY A 92 -14.27 -2.86 -12.55
CA GLY A 92 -15.43 -3.74 -12.75
C GLY A 92 -16.74 -2.96 -12.76
N ASN A 93 -17.84 -3.66 -13.02
CA ASN A 93 -19.20 -3.07 -13.10
C ASN A 93 -19.24 -1.86 -14.05
N GLY A 94 -18.85 -2.06 -15.31
CA GLY A 94 -18.91 -1.06 -16.37
C GLY A 94 -17.64 -0.21 -16.57
N VAL A 95 -16.57 -0.43 -15.80
CA VAL A 95 -15.26 0.23 -16.02
C VAL A 95 -14.15 -0.80 -15.96
N VAL A 96 -13.34 -0.88 -17.02
CA VAL A 96 -12.23 -1.80 -17.16
C VAL A 96 -10.92 -1.02 -17.07
N ALA A 97 -10.03 -1.43 -16.18
CA ALA A 97 -8.67 -0.95 -16.13
C ALA A 97 -7.69 -2.05 -15.70
N HIS A 98 -6.53 -2.11 -16.35
CA HIS A 98 -5.46 -3.07 -16.09
C HIS A 98 -4.23 -2.35 -15.56
N ILE A 99 -4.18 -2.16 -14.23
CA ILE A 99 -3.06 -1.49 -13.57
C ILE A 99 -1.81 -2.34 -13.70
N ALA A 100 -0.77 -1.78 -14.31
CA ALA A 100 0.55 -2.42 -14.36
C ALA A 100 1.04 -2.68 -12.93
N MET A 101 1.68 -3.82 -12.70
CA MET A 101 2.24 -4.19 -11.39
C MET A 101 3.68 -4.71 -11.50
N ALA A 102 4.36 -4.45 -12.62
CA ALA A 102 5.76 -4.80 -12.82
C ALA A 102 6.64 -4.27 -11.68
N ASP A 103 6.43 -3.01 -11.28
CA ASP A 103 7.12 -2.37 -10.15
C ASP A 103 6.11 -1.94 -9.08
N PRO A 104 5.62 -2.84 -8.21
CA PRO A 104 4.45 -2.60 -7.36
C PRO A 104 4.56 -1.37 -6.44
N PHE A 105 5.77 -0.84 -6.28
CA PHE A 105 6.13 0.24 -5.38
C PHE A 105 6.71 1.44 -6.14
N CYS A 106 6.39 2.66 -5.68
CA CYS A 106 6.98 3.91 -6.14
C CYS A 106 8.47 4.04 -5.75
N ASP A 107 9.38 4.09 -6.73
CA ASP A 107 10.82 4.16 -6.47
C ASP A 107 11.26 5.42 -5.71
N SER A 108 10.72 6.59 -6.07
CA SER A 108 11.06 7.85 -5.35
C SER A 108 10.72 7.77 -3.86
N MET A 109 9.60 7.14 -3.53
CA MET A 109 9.19 6.95 -2.15
C MET A 109 10.01 5.84 -1.47
N ARG A 110 10.45 4.79 -2.19
CA ARG A 110 11.29 3.72 -1.64
C ARG A 110 12.64 4.29 -1.23
N ALA A 111 13.27 5.04 -2.13
CA ALA A 111 14.52 5.73 -1.88
C ALA A 111 14.41 6.70 -0.70
N ALA A 112 13.33 7.51 -0.63
CA ALA A 112 13.13 8.43 0.48
C ALA A 112 12.92 7.71 1.83
N VAL A 113 12.18 6.60 1.85
CA VAL A 113 11.99 5.80 3.06
C VAL A 113 13.30 5.17 3.52
N ALA A 114 14.07 4.59 2.60
CA ALA A 114 15.38 4.02 2.91
C ALA A 114 16.33 5.07 3.46
N ALA A 115 16.46 6.22 2.79
CA ALA A 115 17.30 7.32 3.23
C ALA A 115 16.92 7.85 4.62
N ALA A 116 15.61 8.00 4.88
CA ALA A 116 15.10 8.44 6.19
C ALA A 116 15.34 7.39 7.29
N ALA A 117 15.24 6.10 6.97
CA ALA A 117 15.51 5.01 7.91
C ALA A 117 17.00 4.88 8.23
N HIS A 118 17.88 4.96 7.23
CA HIS A 118 19.33 5.02 7.43
C HIS A 118 19.73 6.21 8.30
N HIS A 119 19.17 7.40 8.04
CA HIS A 119 19.41 8.59 8.89
C HIS A 119 18.93 8.42 10.32
N ALA A 120 17.88 7.63 10.54
CA ALA A 120 17.40 7.32 11.88
C ALA A 120 18.24 6.24 12.58
N GLY A 121 19.31 5.75 11.94
CA GLY A 121 20.20 4.72 12.48
C GLY A 121 19.67 3.29 12.32
N ALA A 122 18.66 3.07 11.47
CA ALA A 122 18.17 1.72 11.19
C ALA A 122 19.08 0.98 10.21
N THR A 123 19.25 -0.33 10.42
CA THR A 123 19.75 -1.22 9.38
C THR A 123 18.64 -1.46 8.36
N VAL A 124 18.87 -1.07 7.11
CA VAL A 124 17.86 -1.15 6.04
C VAL A 124 18.23 -2.20 5.00
N ARG A 125 17.27 -3.06 4.68
CA ARG A 125 17.32 -4.07 3.61
C ARG A 125 16.47 -3.60 2.44
N GLU A 126 17.12 -3.04 1.43
CA GLU A 126 16.46 -2.50 0.24
C GLU A 126 16.32 -3.58 -0.83
N GLY A 127 15.25 -3.51 -1.63
CA GLY A 127 15.09 -4.39 -2.78
C GLY A 127 14.39 -5.72 -2.49
N ALA A 128 13.92 -5.94 -1.26
CA ALA A 128 13.32 -7.20 -0.85
C ALA A 128 12.09 -7.60 -1.69
N THR A 129 11.95 -8.90 -1.92
CA THR A 129 10.72 -9.52 -2.46
C THR A 129 9.82 -9.94 -1.30
N TYR A 130 8.60 -9.41 -1.24
CA TYR A 130 7.63 -9.68 -0.20
C TYR A 130 6.53 -10.63 -0.69
N VAL A 131 6.51 -11.87 -0.16
CA VAL A 131 5.37 -12.78 -0.34
C VAL A 131 4.22 -12.47 0.63
N VAL A 132 3.03 -12.27 0.08
CA VAL A 132 1.81 -11.96 0.84
C VAL A 132 0.90 -13.18 0.89
N ILE A 133 0.79 -13.81 2.05
CA ILE A 133 -0.11 -14.94 2.30
C ILE A 133 -1.46 -14.46 2.86
N GLU A 134 -2.46 -15.34 2.86
CA GLU A 134 -3.78 -14.99 3.40
C GLU A 134 -3.79 -14.82 4.93
N GLY A 135 -3.12 -15.72 5.66
CA GLY A 135 -3.29 -15.85 7.11
C GLY A 135 -4.64 -16.49 7.48
N PRO A 136 -5.07 -16.41 8.76
CA PRO A 136 -4.38 -15.75 9.87
C PRO A 136 -3.26 -16.61 10.48
N ALA A 137 -3.24 -17.92 10.20
CA ALA A 137 -2.16 -18.78 10.63
C ALA A 137 -0.84 -18.38 9.96
N PHE A 138 0.26 -18.52 10.70
CA PHE A 138 1.58 -18.47 10.10
C PHE A 138 1.80 -19.66 9.17
N GLY A 139 2.68 -19.48 8.19
CA GLY A 139 3.03 -20.55 7.25
C GLY A 139 3.74 -21.71 7.96
N THR A 140 3.55 -22.89 7.41
CA THR A 140 4.33 -24.07 7.74
C THR A 140 5.80 -23.90 7.35
N ARG A 141 6.67 -24.77 7.87
CA ARG A 141 8.07 -24.82 7.47
C ARG A 141 8.23 -25.09 5.97
N ALA A 142 7.42 -25.99 5.42
CA ALA A 142 7.43 -26.33 4.00
C ALA A 142 7.09 -25.13 3.12
N GLU A 143 6.05 -24.36 3.48
CA GLU A 143 5.72 -23.12 2.77
C GLU A 143 6.85 -22.09 2.86
N SER A 144 7.49 -21.97 4.02
CA SER A 144 8.63 -21.07 4.18
C SER A 144 9.81 -21.45 3.25
N HIS A 145 10.14 -22.74 3.15
CA HIS A 145 11.16 -23.22 2.20
C HIS A 145 10.76 -23.00 0.74
N LEU A 146 9.49 -23.20 0.40
CA LEU A 146 8.97 -22.92 -0.94
C LEU A 146 9.12 -21.43 -1.29
N TYR A 147 8.76 -20.53 -0.39
CA TYR A 147 8.88 -19.10 -0.66
C TYR A 147 10.34 -18.66 -0.76
N ARG A 148 11.25 -19.26 0.03
CA ARG A 148 12.70 -19.07 -0.15
C ARG A 148 13.16 -19.51 -1.54
N SER A 149 12.71 -20.66 -2.05
CA SER A 149 13.11 -21.15 -3.38
C SER A 149 12.59 -20.27 -4.52
N TRP A 150 11.54 -19.48 -4.29
CA TRP A 150 11.06 -18.46 -5.22
C TRP A 150 11.82 -17.12 -5.12
N GLY A 151 12.81 -17.01 -4.22
CA GLY A 151 13.54 -15.77 -3.99
C GLY A 151 12.78 -14.73 -3.14
N ALA A 152 11.77 -15.16 -2.36
CA ALA A 152 11.13 -14.28 -1.39
C ALA A 152 12.07 -14.01 -0.20
N HIS A 153 12.13 -12.75 0.23
CA HIS A 153 12.96 -12.31 1.34
C HIS A 153 12.16 -12.16 2.63
N ILE A 154 10.89 -11.75 2.53
CA ILE A 154 10.02 -11.49 3.67
C ILE A 154 8.58 -11.99 3.42
N VAL A 155 7.87 -12.45 4.47
CA VAL A 155 6.52 -13.06 4.39
C VAL A 155 5.51 -12.43 5.33
N GLY A 156 4.30 -12.13 4.86
CA GLY A 156 3.27 -11.36 5.59
C GLY A 156 1.90 -11.40 4.98
N MET A 157 0.99 -10.53 5.44
CA MET A 157 -0.44 -10.73 5.12
C MET A 157 -1.18 -9.53 4.54
N THR A 158 -0.64 -8.31 4.60
CA THR A 158 -1.46 -7.09 4.38
C THR A 158 -1.08 -6.24 3.18
N ALA A 159 0.13 -6.42 2.65
CA ALA A 159 0.66 -5.70 1.48
C ALA A 159 -0.19 -5.81 0.22
N LEU A 160 -0.80 -6.97 0.00
CA LEU A 160 -1.80 -7.18 -1.04
C LEU A 160 -3.18 -7.37 -0.42
N PRO A 161 -4.24 -6.89 -1.09
CA PRO A 161 -4.25 -6.03 -2.28
C PRO A 161 -3.92 -4.54 -2.04
N GLU A 162 -3.38 -4.13 -0.89
CA GLU A 162 -3.06 -2.71 -0.62
C GLU A 162 -2.21 -2.09 -1.72
N ALA A 163 -1.11 -2.71 -2.17
CA ALA A 163 -0.26 -2.23 -3.27
C ALA A 163 -0.97 -2.13 -4.65
N ARG A 164 -2.10 -2.82 -4.86
CA ARG A 164 -2.92 -2.66 -6.08
C ARG A 164 -3.86 -1.45 -5.96
N LEU A 165 -4.56 -1.35 -4.83
CA LEU A 165 -5.49 -0.25 -4.51
C LEU A 165 -4.77 1.07 -4.27
N ALA A 166 -3.53 0.93 -3.79
CA ALA A 166 -2.42 1.84 -3.85
C ALA A 166 -2.26 2.28 -5.27
N ARG A 167 -1.45 1.59 -6.11
CA ARG A 167 -0.85 1.96 -7.42
C ARG A 167 -1.71 2.68 -8.45
N VAL A 168 -2.98 2.76 -8.19
CA VAL A 168 -3.71 4.02 -8.28
C VAL A 168 -3.09 5.16 -7.34
N GLY A 169 -1.77 5.05 -6.92
CA GLY A 169 -0.94 5.59 -5.78
C GLY A 169 -0.87 4.92 -4.35
N VAL A 170 0.25 4.30 -3.83
CA VAL A 170 0.80 4.09 -2.39
C VAL A 170 2.06 3.12 -2.26
N LEU A 171 2.89 3.17 -1.17
CA LEU A 171 4.02 2.27 -0.71
C LEU A 171 3.87 1.56 0.68
N GLU A 172 4.74 0.57 1.02
CA GLU A 172 4.78 -0.31 2.23
C GLU A 172 6.08 -0.32 3.08
N GLY A 173 6.00 -0.82 4.32
CA GLY A 173 7.06 -1.05 5.33
C GLY A 173 6.54 -1.99 6.44
N ARG A 174 7.34 -2.46 7.43
CA ARG A 174 6.91 -3.35 8.55
C ARG A 174 7.53 -3.03 9.96
N ARG A 175 7.00 -3.59 11.07
CA ARG A 175 7.28 -3.51 12.53
C ARG A 175 7.57 -4.90 13.10
N VAL A 176 8.73 -5.10 13.73
CA VAL A 176 8.90 -5.55 15.13
C VAL A 176 10.27 -4.97 15.57
N ALA A 177 10.32 -4.32 16.74
CA ALA A 177 11.35 -3.42 17.29
C ALA A 177 11.28 -1.94 16.82
N PHE A 178 11.53 -1.01 17.75
CA PHE A 178 11.67 0.46 17.58
C PHE A 178 10.42 1.34 17.38
N LEU A 179 9.76 1.72 18.48
CA LEU A 179 8.79 2.83 18.52
C LEU A 179 9.45 4.22 18.30
N GLU A 180 10.75 4.36 18.55
CA GLU A 180 11.46 5.64 18.36
C GLU A 180 12.06 5.79 16.96
N THR A 181 12.83 4.81 16.47
CA THR A 181 13.44 4.86 15.12
C THR A 181 12.40 4.93 14.02
N GLY A 182 11.31 4.16 14.12
CA GLY A 182 10.20 4.26 13.15
C GLY A 182 9.53 5.64 13.15
N ARG A 183 9.36 6.25 14.33
CA ARG A 183 8.79 7.61 14.45
C ARG A 183 9.76 8.66 13.92
N ALA A 184 11.05 8.52 14.19
CA ALA A 184 12.11 9.40 13.68
C ALA A 184 12.21 9.32 12.15
N ALA A 185 12.22 8.12 11.59
CA ALA A 185 12.22 7.88 10.15
C ALA A 185 10.96 8.47 9.49
N VAL A 186 9.77 8.27 10.06
CA VAL A 186 8.53 8.88 9.53
C VAL A 186 8.59 10.41 9.55
N ARG A 187 9.04 11.02 10.65
CA ARG A 187 9.17 12.48 10.73
C ARG A 187 10.19 13.02 9.74
N ARG A 188 11.34 12.35 9.61
CA ARG A 188 12.38 12.72 8.64
C ARG A 188 11.84 12.62 7.21
N LEU A 189 11.22 11.49 6.88
CA LEU A 189 10.57 11.29 5.59
C LEU A 189 9.57 12.42 5.29
N LEU A 190 8.75 12.84 6.25
CA LEU A 190 7.78 13.93 6.01
C LEU A 190 8.43 15.26 5.66
N ARG A 191 9.60 15.57 6.25
CA ARG A 191 10.37 16.78 5.91
C ARG A 191 10.99 16.67 4.52
N GLU A 192 11.41 15.48 4.14
CA GLU A 192 12.13 15.18 2.88
C GLU A 192 11.25 14.51 1.83
N LEU A 193 9.92 14.58 1.99
CA LEU A 193 9.00 13.95 1.07
C LEU A 193 9.32 14.43 -0.35
N PRO A 194 9.57 13.52 -1.30
CA PRO A 194 9.95 13.89 -2.65
C PRO A 194 8.97 14.90 -3.24
N SER A 195 9.47 16.09 -3.56
CA SER A 195 8.72 17.14 -4.24
C SER A 195 8.76 16.87 -5.75
N GLY A 196 7.63 16.53 -6.36
CA GLY A 196 7.53 16.28 -7.80
C GLY A 196 6.59 15.14 -8.17
N GLY A 197 6.33 14.99 -9.47
CA GLY A 197 5.58 13.88 -10.04
C GLY A 197 6.41 12.59 -10.06
N CYS A 198 5.75 11.44 -9.90
CA CYS A 198 6.33 10.13 -10.19
C CYS A 198 5.40 9.39 -11.17
N ALA A 199 5.90 8.32 -11.80
CA ALA A 199 5.11 7.52 -12.75
C ALA A 199 3.81 6.95 -12.13
N CYS A 200 3.72 6.84 -10.80
CA CYS A 200 2.49 6.41 -10.14
C CYS A 200 1.30 7.38 -10.36
N HIS A 201 1.55 8.65 -10.65
CA HIS A 201 0.50 9.64 -10.90
C HIS A 201 -0.23 9.40 -12.22
N THR A 202 0.45 8.81 -13.17
CA THR A 202 -0.05 8.50 -14.51
C THR A 202 -0.34 7.02 -14.70
N ALA A 203 -0.17 6.19 -13.67
CA ALA A 203 -0.38 4.74 -13.74
C ALA A 203 -1.78 4.35 -14.24
N LEU A 204 -2.79 5.18 -14.00
CA LEU A 204 -4.15 4.95 -14.51
C LEU A 204 -4.33 5.37 -15.98
N ASP A 205 -3.53 6.31 -16.50
CA ASP A 205 -3.69 6.85 -17.86
C ASP A 205 -3.50 5.76 -18.91
N ALA A 206 -2.45 4.96 -18.76
CA ALA A 206 -2.18 3.84 -19.65
C ALA A 206 -2.97 2.56 -19.31
N ALA A 207 -3.65 2.54 -18.16
CA ALA A 207 -4.34 1.36 -17.66
C ALA A 207 -5.85 1.36 -17.91
N LEU A 208 -6.48 2.54 -18.03
CA LEU A 208 -7.91 2.65 -18.26
C LEU A 208 -8.25 2.24 -19.69
N VAL A 209 -9.03 1.16 -19.83
CA VAL A 209 -9.46 0.65 -21.14
C VAL A 209 -10.80 1.25 -21.55
N THR A 210 -11.72 1.39 -20.60
CA THR A 210 -13.05 1.96 -20.89
C THR A 210 -12.90 3.44 -21.23
N PRO A 211 -13.29 3.89 -22.43
CA PRO A 211 -13.24 5.30 -22.81
C PRO A 211 -14.04 6.14 -21.84
N THR A 212 -13.53 7.33 -21.49
CA THR A 212 -14.12 8.16 -20.43
C THR A 212 -15.58 8.53 -20.71
N GLU A 213 -15.97 8.66 -21.98
CA GLU A 213 -17.31 8.94 -22.48
C GLU A 213 -18.27 7.75 -22.35
N ALA A 214 -17.75 6.52 -22.34
CA ALA A 214 -18.54 5.29 -22.17
C ALA A 214 -18.79 4.95 -20.68
N ILE A 215 -18.15 5.68 -19.75
CA ILE A 215 -18.37 5.50 -18.32
C ILE A 215 -19.72 6.11 -17.93
N GLY A 216 -20.69 5.27 -17.57
CA GLY A 216 -22.01 5.71 -17.11
C GLY A 216 -21.99 6.41 -15.74
N ASP A 217 -23.03 7.17 -15.43
CA ASP A 217 -23.11 8.04 -14.25
C ASP A 217 -22.94 7.29 -12.92
N ALA A 218 -23.55 6.11 -12.79
CA ALA A 218 -23.39 5.27 -11.60
C ALA A 218 -21.92 4.89 -11.36
N ALA A 219 -21.15 4.63 -12.42
CA ALA A 219 -19.73 4.34 -12.30
C ALA A 219 -18.91 5.60 -12.01
N ARG A 220 -19.26 6.76 -12.60
CA ARG A 220 -18.64 8.06 -12.28
C ARG A 220 -18.82 8.42 -10.81
N GLN A 221 -20.02 8.24 -10.26
CA GLN A 221 -20.30 8.49 -8.85
C GLN A 221 -19.49 7.55 -7.93
N ARG A 222 -19.46 6.25 -8.25
CA ARG A 222 -18.74 5.24 -7.46
C ARG A 222 -17.23 5.43 -7.46
N LEU A 223 -16.66 5.81 -8.62
CA LEU A 223 -15.21 5.92 -8.85
C LEU A 223 -14.70 7.36 -8.84
N GLY A 224 -15.53 8.34 -8.49
CA GLY A 224 -15.25 9.77 -8.61
C GLY A 224 -13.85 10.18 -8.15
N PRO A 225 -13.44 9.91 -6.88
CA PRO A 225 -12.10 10.29 -6.41
C PRO A 225 -10.94 9.63 -7.15
N ILE A 226 -11.19 8.48 -7.79
CA ILE A 226 -10.18 7.71 -8.52
C ILE A 226 -10.05 8.23 -9.96
N LEU A 227 -11.18 8.55 -10.58
CA LEU A 227 -11.24 9.04 -11.96
C LEU A 227 -11.20 10.57 -12.07
N ALA A 228 -11.20 11.31 -10.96
CA ALA A 228 -11.35 12.77 -10.92
C ALA A 228 -10.46 13.49 -11.93
N ARG A 229 -9.17 13.17 -12.00
CA ARG A 229 -8.20 13.78 -12.94
C ARG A 229 -8.54 13.55 -14.42
N ARG A 230 -9.33 12.52 -14.75
CA ARG A 230 -9.63 12.06 -16.11
C ARG A 230 -11.05 12.43 -16.52
N LEU A 231 -11.95 12.54 -15.55
CA LEU A 231 -13.32 13.03 -15.77
C LEU A 231 -13.39 14.57 -15.78
N ALA A 232 -12.44 15.25 -15.14
CA ALA A 232 -12.36 16.72 -15.12
C ALA A 232 -11.95 17.35 -16.47
N VAL A 233 -11.71 16.56 -17.53
CA VAL A 233 -11.35 17.04 -18.87
C VAL A 233 -12.58 17.51 -19.68
N ARG A 234 -13.71 17.77 -19.02
CA ARG A 234 -14.84 18.49 -19.61
C ARG A 234 -15.40 19.53 -18.63
N LEU A 235 -14.77 20.71 -18.62
CA LEU A 235 -15.44 22.00 -18.48
C LEU A 235 -14.82 22.95 -19.50
#